data_AF-A0A8X8KC29-F1
#
_entry.id   AF-A0A8X8KC29-F1
#
_cell.length_a   1.000
_cell.length_b   1.000
_cell.length_c   1.000
_cell.angle_alpha   90.00
_cell.angle_beta   90.00
_cell.angle_gamma   90.00
#
_symmetry.space_group_name_H-M   'P 1'
#
loop_
_entity.id
_entity.type
_entity.pdbx_description
1 polymer ?
#
loop_
_entity_poly.entity_id
_entity_poly.type
_entity_poly.pdbx_seq_one_letter_code
_entity_poly.pdbx_strand_id
1 'polypeptide(L)' 'MNVLKPHLQTTVFTLLAAGKSQREIARITKLDRKSIRRLEQFFVVEQANSPGVATSSTRQIPPPLEVHSSAA' A
#
# COMPACT_ATOMS: atom_id res chain seq x y z
N MET A 1 -3.95 -8.37 19.29
CA MET A 1 -3.06 -8.27 18.11
C MET A 1 -2.03 -9.42 18.10
N ASN A 2 -2.37 -10.61 18.62
CA ASN A 2 -1.37 -11.56 19.14
C ASN A 2 -1.21 -12.88 18.38
N VAL A 3 -1.61 -12.92 17.10
CA VAL A 3 -1.67 -14.16 16.31
C VAL A 3 -0.71 -14.18 15.12
N LEU A 4 -0.06 -13.05 14.81
CA LEU A 4 0.91 -12.98 13.72
C LEU A 4 2.32 -12.89 14.29
N LYS A 5 3.17 -13.84 13.90
CA LYS A 5 4.57 -13.89 14.31
C LYS A 5 5.27 -12.56 13.95
N PRO A 6 6.04 -11.94 14.88
CA PRO A 6 6.68 -10.64 14.63
C PRO A 6 7.53 -10.59 13.36
N HIS A 7 8.29 -11.66 13.08
CA HIS A 7 9.10 -11.74 11.85
C HIS A 7 8.26 -11.64 10.56
N LEU A 8 7.02 -12.14 10.56
CA LEU A 8 6.15 -12.04 9.39
C LEU A 8 5.65 -10.61 9.19
N GLN A 9 5.42 -9.86 10.27
CA GLN A 9 5.06 -8.45 10.19
C GLN A 9 6.20 -7.64 9.58
N THR A 10 7.42 -7.81 10.10
CA THR A 10 8.63 -7.17 9.57
C THR A 10 8.83 -7.46 8.09
N THR A 11 8.65 -8.73 7.67
CA THR A 11 8.75 -9.11 6.25
C THR A 11 7.67 -8.42 5.41
N VAL A 12 6.42 -8.37 5.87
CA VAL A 12 5.35 -7.67 5.15
C VAL A 12 5.67 -6.19 5.00
N PHE A 13 6.10 -5.51 6.07
CA PHE A 13 6.48 -4.10 6.01
C PHE A 13 7.64 -3.84 5.04
N THR A 14 8.67 -4.68 5.10
CA THR A 14 9.83 -4.57 4.19
C THR A 14 9.41 -4.73 2.73
N LEU A 15 8.53 -5.69 2.44
CA LEU A 15 8.05 -5.92 1.07
C LEU A 15 7.10 -4.80 0.59
N LEU A 16 6.27 -4.24 1.48
CA LEU A 16 5.43 -3.07 1.17
C LEU A 16 6.31 -1.85 0.86
N ALA A 17 7.33 -1.60 1.67
CA ALA A 17 8.30 -0.51 1.44
C ALA A 17 9.07 -0.69 0.12
N ALA A 18 9.36 -1.93 -0.27
CA ALA A 18 9.95 -2.28 -1.55
C ALA A 18 8.98 -2.18 -2.76
N GLY A 19 7.74 -1.72 -2.55
CA GLY A 19 6.74 -1.55 -3.61
C GLY A 19 6.12 -2.85 -4.13
N LYS A 20 6.25 -3.96 -3.38
CA LYS A 20 5.66 -5.25 -3.79
C LYS A 20 4.15 -5.25 -3.62
N SER A 21 3.45 -5.86 -4.57
CA SER A 21 2.00 -6.00 -4.48
C SER A 21 1.58 -6.96 -3.35
N GLN A 22 0.42 -6.71 -2.73
CA GLN A 22 -0.14 -7.59 -1.70
C GLN A 22 -0.24 -9.07 -2.15
N ARG A 23 -0.51 -9.31 -3.44
CA ARG A 23 -0.56 -10.67 -4.01
C ARG A 23 0.80 -11.35 -3.98
N GLU A 24 1.86 -10.62 -4.29
CA GLU A 24 3.23 -11.13 -4.26
C GLU A 24 3.66 -11.41 -2.81
N ILE A 25 3.34 -10.50 -1.89
CA ILE A 25 3.59 -10.66 -0.46
C ILE A 25 2.88 -11.90 0.09
N ALA A 26 1.63 -12.16 -0.29
CA ALA A 26 0.89 -13.34 0.13
C ALA A 26 1.54 -14.65 -0.35
N ARG A 27 2.11 -14.66 -1.56
CA ARG A 27 2.83 -15.83 -2.08
C ARG A 27 4.13 -16.09 -1.31
N ILE A 28 4.87 -15.04 -0.97
CA ILE A 28 6.17 -15.11 -0.27
C ILE A 28 5.97 -15.49 1.20
N THR A 29 5.09 -14.78 1.90
CA THR A 29 4.90 -14.94 3.36
C THR A 29 3.89 -16.02 3.73
N LYS A 30 3.18 -16.58 2.74
CA LYS A 30 2.06 -17.53 2.93
C LYS A 30 0.96 -16.99 3.84
N LEU A 31 0.85 -15.67 3.95
CA LEU A 31 -0.20 -14.99 4.70
C LEU A 31 -1.43 -14.75 3.84
N ASP A 32 -2.58 -14.71 4.51
CA ASP A 32 -3.81 -14.26 3.88
C ASP A 32 -3.73 -12.77 3.54
N ARG A 33 -4.28 -12.39 2.38
CA ARG A 33 -4.32 -11.01 1.89
C ARG A 33 -5.01 -10.06 2.87
N LYS A 34 -6.00 -10.54 3.62
CA LYS A 34 -6.68 -9.74 4.66
C LYS A 34 -5.73 -9.32 5.79
N SER A 35 -4.77 -10.19 6.15
CA SER A 35 -3.78 -9.91 7.19
C SER A 35 -2.79 -8.85 6.69
N ILE A 36 -2.38 -8.94 5.43
CA ILE A 36 -1.52 -7.95 4.78
C ILE A 36 -2.23 -6.59 4.72
N ARG A 37 -3.50 -6.54 4.29
CA ARG A 37 -4.31 -5.30 4.26
C ARG A 37 -4.43 -4.67 5.65
N ARG A 38 -4.65 -5.47 6.70
CA ARG A 38 -4.72 -4.96 8.08
C ARG A 38 -3.38 -4.38 8.52
N LEU A 39 -2.27 -5.04 8.24
CA LEU A 39 -0.92 -4.53 8.54
C LEU A 39 -0.61 -3.23 7.81
N GLU A 40 -0.98 -3.13 6.54
CA GLU A 40 -0.82 -1.90 5.75
C GLU A 40 -1.61 -0.73 6.35
N GLN A 41 -2.84 -0.95 6.81
CA GLN A 41 -3.63 0.08 7.50
C GLN A 41 -2.96 0.55 8.80
N PHE A 42 -2.42 -0.38 9.60
CA PHE A 42 -1.66 -0.01 10.79
C PHE A 42 -0.39 0.77 10.45
N PHE A 43 0.32 0.39 9.38
CA PHE A 43 1.48 1.12 8.89
C PHE A 43 1.14 2.56 8.52
N VAL A 44 0.06 2.78 7.76
CA VAL A 44 -0.38 4.12 7.37
C VAL A 44 -0.75 4.96 8.58
N VAL A 45 -1.40 4.37 9.60
CA VAL A 45 -1.75 5.07 10.84
C VAL A 45 -0.52 5.39 11.68
N GLU A 46 0.46 4.49 11.81
CA GLU A 46 1.72 4.78 12.51
C GLU A 46 2.57 5.83 11.76
N GLN A 47 2.65 5.75 10.44
CA GLN A 47 3.32 6.73 9.59
C GLN A 47 2.65 8.10 9.63
N ALA A 48 1.32 8.18 9.80
CA ALA A 48 0.65 9.45 10.01
C ALA A 48 1.08 10.16 11.31
N ASN A 49 1.63 9.42 12.28
CA ASN A 49 2.19 9.95 13.51
C ASN A 49 3.71 10.21 13.43
N SER A 50 4.38 9.85 12.34
CA SER A 50 5.79 10.19 12.07
C SER A 50 6.05 10.29 10.56
N PRO A 51 6.33 11.49 10.02
CA PRO A 51 6.33 11.75 8.59
C PRO A 51 7.60 11.19 7.96
N GLY A 52 7.65 9.89 7.69
CA GLY A 52 8.85 9.22 7.20
C GLY A 52 8.55 8.25 6.08
N VAL A 53 8.40 8.75 4.84
CA VAL A 53 8.31 7.99 3.58
C VAL A 53 6.90 7.55 3.19
N ALA A 54 6.24 8.38 2.39
CA ALA A 54 5.03 8.05 1.63
C ALA A 54 5.41 7.65 0.19
N THR A 55 5.60 6.36 -0.06
CA THR A 55 5.52 5.81 -1.42
C THR A 55 4.04 5.62 -1.76
N SER A 56 3.29 6.73 -1.85
CA SER A 56 2.00 6.71 -2.53
C SER A 56 2.32 6.51 -4.01
N SER A 57 2.21 5.28 -4.50
CA SER A 57 2.16 5.02 -5.94
C SER A 57 1.02 5.85 -6.51
N THR A 58 1.39 6.96 -7.15
CA THR A 58 0.50 7.87 -7.84
C THR A 58 -0.19 7.09 -8.94
N ARG A 59 -1.37 6.54 -8.65
CA ARG A 59 -2.35 6.30 -9.70
C ARG A 59 -2.91 7.66 -10.06
N GLN A 60 -2.08 8.46 -10.74
CA GLN A 60 -2.49 9.69 -11.40
C GLN A 60 -3.48 9.24 -12.48
N ILE A 61 -4.75 9.28 -12.13
CA ILE A 61 -5.81 9.30 -13.13
C ILE A 61 -5.63 10.66 -13.82
N PRO A 62 -5.24 10.71 -15.10
CA PRO A 62 -5.21 11.99 -15.79
C PRO A 62 -6.61 12.60 -15.74
N PRO A 63 -6.75 13.92 -15.49
CA PRO A 63 -8.06 14.56 -15.51
C PRO A 63 -8.71 14.32 -16.88
N PRO A 64 -10.05 14.08 -16.93
CA PRO A 64 -10.75 13.97 -18.19
C PRO A 64 -10.49 15.21 -19.03
N LEU A 65 -9.98 15.01 -20.25
CA LEU A 65 -9.75 16.09 -21.21
C LEU A 65 -11.09 16.77 -21.48
N GLU A 66 -11.27 17.99 -20.97
CA GLU A 66 -12.39 18.83 -21.36
C GLU A 66 -12.23 19.16 -22.84
N VAL A 67 -13.10 18.55 -23.66
CA VAL A 67 -13.33 18.89 -25.05
C VAL A 67 -13.94 20.29 -25.11
N HIS A 68 -13.11 21.32 -25.24
CA HIS A 68 -13.59 22.67 -25.54
C HIS A 68 -13.93 22.72 -27.03
N SER A 69 -15.23 22.63 -27.28
CA SER A 69 -15.90 22.86 -28.56
C SER A 69 -15.50 24.23 -29.11
N SER A 70 -14.75 24.25 -30.21
CA SER A 70 -14.55 25.43 -31.06
C SER A 70 -15.81 25.64 -31.89
N ALA A 71 -16.62 26.64 -31.53
CA ALA A 71 -17.70 27.14 -32.37
C ALA A 71 -17.74 28.67 -32.32
N ALA A 72 -17.89 29.24 -33.53
CA ALA A 72 -17.99 30.65 -33.91
C ALA A 72 -16.67 31.39 -34.13
#